data_AF-A0A2M9EJI3-F1
#
_entry.id   AF-A0A2M9EJI3-F1
#
_cell.length_a   1.000
_cell.length_b   1.000
_cell.length_c   1.000
_cell.angle_alpha   90.00
_cell.angle_beta   90.00
_cell.angle_gamma   90.00
#
_symmetry.space_group_name_H-M   'P 1'
#
loop_
_entity.id
_entity.type
_entity.pdbx_description
1 polymer ?
#
loop_
_entity_poly.entity_id
_entity_poly.type
_entity_poly.pdbx_seq_one_letter_code
_entity_poly.pdbx_strand_id
1 'polypeptide(L)'
;MMLSTRPLSAWQALWLGLFQSLRHWRVLLLWWLAGILPAAWLGGRIAQAANQIFAHHPDAARIITEPDLAALADAWLAHDPIIAQLRTGLVPPLLLIALIAPWAAAIVVASLRADTPPGFVALIRGGLRGYFCQLRLYLLLAPALAMALGLSLLVLALVEVGTMQVTVYQDILPWRHAAWAFIALLLLPTLGSLEAARAALANDPNQTSALLATAQGWRLVFRRFPAWLCITLLTLGAGLFVSLALHGSASGTSPWWALAFAQASVLTIGWSRLARLHALQRLLPKPDSGR
;
A
#
# COMPACT_ATOMS: atom_id res chain seq x y z
N MET A 1 5.28 -27.23 -27.59
CA MET A 1 6.45 -26.66 -26.90
C MET A 1 6.35 -27.06 -25.43
N MET A 2 7.00 -28.16 -25.04
CA MET A 2 6.95 -28.69 -23.67
C MET A 2 7.68 -27.74 -22.74
N LEU A 3 6.94 -27.01 -21.91
CA LEU A 3 7.50 -26.16 -20.86
C LEU A 3 8.11 -27.06 -19.79
N SER A 4 9.44 -27.07 -19.74
CA SER A 4 10.27 -27.57 -18.63
C SER A 4 9.61 -27.27 -17.29
N THR A 5 9.28 -28.32 -16.54
CA THR A 5 8.68 -28.32 -15.20
C THR A 5 9.70 -27.95 -14.12
N ARG A 6 10.72 -27.16 -14.44
CA ARG A 6 11.64 -26.63 -13.42
C ARG A 6 10.91 -25.54 -12.63
N PRO A 7 10.92 -25.59 -11.29
CA PRO A 7 10.38 -24.50 -10.49
C PRO A 7 11.15 -23.23 -10.82
N LEU A 8 10.45 -22.21 -11.33
CA LEU A 8 11.05 -20.90 -11.60
C LEU A 8 11.70 -20.38 -10.32
N SER A 9 12.95 -19.92 -10.42
CA SER A 9 13.63 -19.29 -9.29
C SER A 9 12.94 -17.96 -8.97
N ALA A 10 13.00 -17.54 -7.70
CA ALA A 10 12.41 -16.28 -7.25
C ALA A 10 12.91 -15.07 -8.07
N TRP A 11 14.19 -15.10 -8.45
CA TRP A 11 14.82 -14.09 -9.30
C TRP A 11 14.21 -13.99 -10.70
N GLN A 12 14.02 -15.14 -11.37
CA GLN A 12 13.40 -15.19 -12.69
C GLN A 12 11.93 -14.71 -12.64
N ALA A 13 11.20 -15.13 -11.60
CA ALA A 13 9.81 -14.71 -11.40
C ALA A 13 9.69 -13.18 -11.21
N LEU A 14 10.64 -12.58 -10.47
CA LEU A 14 10.71 -11.15 -10.20
C LEU A 14 11.05 -10.36 -11.47
N TRP A 15 12.10 -10.75 -12.20
CA TRP A 15 12.51 -10.08 -13.44
C TRP A 15 11.37 -10.07 -14.46
N LEU A 16 10.75 -11.23 -14.71
CA LEU A 16 9.60 -11.33 -15.60
C LEU A 16 8.39 -10.55 -15.10
N GLY A 17 8.20 -10.45 -13.78
CA GLY A 17 7.15 -9.64 -13.16
C GLY A 17 7.31 -8.15 -13.44
N LEU A 18 8.54 -7.63 -13.35
CA LEU A 18 8.84 -6.22 -13.61
C LEU A 18 8.52 -5.81 -15.06
N PHE A 19 8.99 -6.57 -16.05
CA PHE A 19 8.75 -6.24 -17.46
C PHE A 19 7.29 -6.43 -17.88
N GLN A 20 6.61 -7.45 -17.35
CA GLN A 20 5.19 -7.64 -17.68
C GLN A 20 4.32 -6.56 -17.05
N SER A 21 4.65 -6.10 -15.84
CA SER A 21 3.93 -5.01 -15.17
C SER A 21 3.88 -3.74 -16.04
N LEU A 22 4.95 -3.41 -16.76
CA LEU A 22 5.00 -2.24 -17.66
C LEU A 22 4.01 -2.35 -18.84
N ARG A 23 3.70 -3.57 -19.30
CA ARG A 23 2.70 -3.79 -20.37
C ARG A 23 1.27 -3.47 -19.90
N HIS A 24 1.02 -3.50 -18.59
CA HIS A 24 -0.27 -3.22 -17.98
C HIS A 24 -0.39 -1.77 -17.48
N TRP A 25 0.23 -0.80 -18.16
CA TRP A 25 0.17 0.63 -17.80
C TRP A 25 -1.27 1.17 -17.64
N ARG A 26 -2.25 0.62 -18.37
CA ARG A 26 -3.67 0.99 -18.24
C ARG A 26 -4.22 0.68 -16.84
N VAL A 27 -3.74 -0.39 -16.22
CA VAL A 27 -4.08 -0.76 -14.83
C VAL A 27 -3.49 0.25 -13.86
N LEU A 28 -2.23 0.65 -14.07
CA LEU A 28 -1.58 1.70 -13.27
C LEU A 28 -2.32 3.02 -13.38
N LEU A 29 -2.76 3.40 -14.58
CA LEU A 29 -3.55 4.62 -14.80
C LEU A 29 -4.90 4.56 -14.08
N LEU A 30 -5.65 3.47 -14.20
CA LEU A 30 -6.92 3.31 -13.49
C LEU A 30 -6.73 3.29 -11.97
N TRP A 31 -5.68 2.63 -11.49
CA TRP A 31 -5.34 2.59 -10.07
C TRP A 31 -4.92 3.97 -9.55
N TRP A 32 -4.16 4.73 -10.34
CA TRP A 32 -3.77 6.11 -10.03
C TRP A 32 -4.99 7.04 -9.97
N LEU A 33 -5.88 6.98 -10.96
CA LEU A 33 -7.15 7.73 -10.96
C LEU A 33 -8.05 7.34 -9.78
N ALA A 34 -8.09 6.06 -9.43
CA ALA A 34 -8.84 5.58 -8.28
C ALA A 34 -8.30 6.13 -6.95
N GLY A 35 -6.97 6.32 -6.85
CA GLY A 35 -6.31 6.87 -5.68
C GLY A 35 -6.36 8.39 -5.59
N ILE A 36 -6.29 9.10 -6.73
CA ILE A 36 -6.23 10.57 -6.73
C ILE A 36 -7.52 11.20 -6.22
N LEU A 37 -8.68 10.57 -6.48
CA LEU A 37 -9.97 11.10 -6.08
C LEU A 37 -10.10 11.22 -4.54
N PRO A 38 -9.93 10.15 -3.74
CA PRO A 38 -9.94 10.28 -2.28
C PRO A 38 -8.74 11.06 -1.74
N ALA A 39 -7.57 10.98 -2.39
CA ALA A 39 -6.40 11.72 -1.95
C ALA A 39 -6.57 13.23 -2.11
N ALA A 40 -7.16 13.70 -3.22
CA ALA A 40 -7.46 15.11 -3.46
C ALA A 40 -8.52 15.61 -2.47
N TRP A 41 -9.53 14.80 -2.17
CA TRP A 41 -10.54 15.15 -1.18
C TRP A 41 -9.94 15.28 0.23
N LEU A 42 -9.16 14.27 0.65
CA LEU A 42 -8.47 14.28 1.94
C LEU A 42 -7.47 15.43 2.04
N GLY A 43 -6.65 15.62 0.99
CA GLY A 43 -5.70 16.72 0.89
C GLY A 43 -6.37 18.09 0.97
N GLY A 44 -7.53 18.25 0.33
CA GLY A 44 -8.33 19.46 0.43
C GLY A 44 -8.82 19.74 1.85
N ARG A 45 -9.23 18.71 2.61
CA ARG A 45 -9.62 18.87 4.02
C ARG A 45 -8.45 19.27 4.92
N ILE A 46 -7.30 18.63 4.72
CA ILE A 46 -6.08 18.94 5.47
C ILE A 46 -5.62 20.36 5.13
N ALA A 47 -5.62 20.75 3.85
CA ALA A 47 -5.26 22.09 3.41
C ALA A 47 -6.22 23.16 3.97
N GLN A 48 -7.53 22.87 4.01
CA GLN A 48 -8.52 23.78 4.59
C GLN A 48 -8.28 23.98 6.10
N ALA A 49 -8.05 22.89 6.84
CA ALA A 49 -7.76 22.96 8.28
C ALA A 49 -6.43 23.69 8.55
N ALA A 50 -5.39 23.40 7.78
CA ALA A 50 -4.12 24.13 7.85
C ALA A 50 -4.32 25.62 7.55
N ASN A 51 -5.10 25.98 6.54
CA ASN A 51 -5.39 27.38 6.24
C ASN A 51 -6.15 28.07 7.38
N GLN A 52 -7.10 27.41 8.03
CA GLN A 52 -7.81 27.99 9.18
C GLN A 52 -6.89 28.25 10.38
N ILE A 53 -5.87 27.42 10.59
CA ILE A 53 -4.90 27.57 11.68
C ILE A 53 -3.84 28.63 11.33
N PHE A 54 -3.33 28.62 10.09
CA PHE A 54 -2.14 29.40 9.73
C PHE A 54 -2.42 30.69 8.94
N ALA A 55 -3.59 30.88 8.33
CA ALA A 55 -3.85 32.07 7.48
C ALA A 55 -3.69 33.41 8.22
N HIS A 56 -3.87 33.41 9.53
CA HIS A 56 -3.74 34.60 10.38
C HIS A 56 -2.59 34.52 11.38
N HIS A 57 -1.75 33.48 11.27
CA HIS A 57 -0.64 33.31 12.20
C HIS A 57 0.53 34.23 11.79
N PRO A 58 1.05 35.09 12.68
CA PRO A 58 2.10 36.05 12.33
C PRO A 58 3.39 35.36 11.86
N ASP A 59 3.68 34.17 12.41
CA ASP A 59 4.86 33.38 12.02
C ASP A 59 4.59 32.37 10.89
N ALA A 60 3.44 32.40 10.22
CA ALA A 60 3.10 31.40 9.20
C ALA A 60 4.18 31.29 8.10
N ALA A 61 4.72 32.42 7.65
CA ALA A 61 5.81 32.44 6.67
C ALA A 61 7.09 31.76 7.19
N ARG A 62 7.45 32.01 8.46
CA ARG A 62 8.63 31.40 9.11
C ARG A 62 8.48 29.88 9.24
N ILE A 63 7.32 29.42 9.67
CA ILE A 63 7.00 27.99 9.84
C ILE A 63 7.05 27.24 8.50
N ILE A 64 6.71 27.90 7.39
CA ILE A 64 6.76 27.29 6.05
C ILE A 64 8.21 27.19 5.53
N THR A 65 9.05 28.19 5.80
CA THR A 65 10.45 28.21 5.36
C THR A 65 11.36 27.35 6.23
N GLU A 66 11.09 27.31 7.53
CA GLU A 66 11.80 26.51 8.52
C GLU A 66 10.76 25.64 9.22
N PRO A 67 10.49 24.43 8.71
CA PRO A 67 9.44 23.56 9.24
C PRO A 67 9.82 23.08 10.65
N ASP A 68 9.45 23.88 11.65
CA ASP A 68 9.48 23.52 13.05
C ASP A 68 8.26 22.65 13.36
N LEU A 69 8.49 21.33 13.38
CA LEU A 69 7.47 20.33 13.67
C LEU A 69 6.85 20.50 15.06
N ALA A 70 7.59 21.03 16.03
CA ALA A 70 7.08 21.26 17.38
C ALA A 70 6.10 22.44 17.38
N ALA A 71 6.50 23.57 16.80
CA ALA A 71 5.61 24.73 16.65
C ALA A 71 4.35 24.40 15.83
N LEU A 72 4.49 23.56 14.80
CA LEU A 72 3.37 23.08 14.01
C LEU A 72 2.44 22.20 14.85
N ALA A 73 2.98 21.23 15.60
CA ALA A 73 2.18 20.38 16.48
C ALA A 73 1.44 21.18 17.56
N ASP A 74 2.10 22.14 18.19
CA ASP A 74 1.50 23.02 19.21
C ASP A 74 0.37 23.87 18.62
N ALA A 75 0.59 24.45 17.44
CA ALA A 75 -0.44 25.23 16.73
C ALA A 75 -1.68 24.38 16.40
N TRP A 76 -1.49 23.12 16.01
CA TRP A 76 -2.58 22.18 15.81
C TRP A 76 -3.31 21.86 17.12
N LEU A 77 -2.58 21.46 18.18
CA LEU A 77 -3.16 21.06 19.47
C LEU A 77 -3.90 22.20 20.17
N ALA A 78 -3.49 23.46 19.95
CA ALA A 78 -4.18 24.64 20.47
C ALA A 78 -5.58 24.85 19.84
N HIS A 79 -5.89 24.21 18.71
CA HIS A 79 -7.13 24.39 17.96
C HIS A 79 -7.99 23.11 17.94
N ASP A 80 -8.38 22.63 19.13
CA ASP A 80 -9.24 21.45 19.32
C ASP A 80 -10.53 21.44 18.45
N PRO A 81 -11.29 22.54 18.26
CA PRO A 81 -12.48 22.49 17.40
C PRO A 81 -12.15 22.21 15.92
N ILE A 82 -11.01 22.69 15.42
CA ILE A 82 -10.55 22.44 14.04
C ILE A 82 -10.12 20.97 13.92
N ILE A 83 -9.43 20.43 14.93
CA ILE A 83 -9.08 19.00 14.98
C ILE A 83 -10.33 18.12 15.01
N ALA A 84 -11.34 18.46 15.83
CA ALA A 84 -12.60 17.72 15.90
C ALA A 84 -13.35 17.75 14.56
N GLN A 85 -13.38 18.91 13.89
CA GLN A 85 -13.96 19.05 12.55
C GLN A 85 -13.17 18.27 11.50
N LEU A 86 -11.84 18.26 11.58
CA LEU A 86 -11.01 17.45 10.69
C LEU A 86 -11.31 15.97 10.89
N ARG A 87 -11.32 15.46 12.15
CA ARG A 87 -11.61 14.05 12.47
C ARG A 87 -12.92 13.57 11.87
N THR A 88 -13.98 14.36 11.98
CA THR A 88 -15.28 14.04 11.35
C THR A 88 -15.22 14.15 9.82
N GLY A 89 -14.48 15.14 9.30
CA GLY A 89 -14.22 15.33 7.88
C GLY A 89 -13.35 14.27 7.21
N LEU A 90 -12.62 13.45 7.98
CA LEU A 90 -11.82 12.31 7.48
C LEU A 90 -12.67 11.10 7.12
N VAL A 91 -13.85 10.93 7.72
CA VAL A 91 -14.68 9.73 7.52
C VAL A 91 -15.12 9.55 6.06
N PRO A 92 -15.64 10.58 5.35
CA PRO A 92 -16.07 10.42 3.97
C PRO A 92 -14.97 9.97 2.98
N PRO A 93 -13.76 10.59 2.93
CA PRO A 93 -12.71 10.10 2.04
C PRO A 93 -12.20 8.72 2.43
N LEU A 94 -12.18 8.36 3.72
CA LEU A 94 -11.82 7.01 4.16
C LEU A 94 -12.85 5.96 3.71
N LEU A 95 -14.15 6.27 3.79
CA LEU A 95 -15.21 5.41 3.26
C LEU A 95 -15.09 5.26 1.74
N LEU A 96 -14.76 6.34 1.04
CA LEU A 96 -14.51 6.29 -0.40
C LEU A 96 -13.30 5.39 -0.74
N ILE A 97 -12.21 5.47 0.02
CA ILE A 97 -11.06 4.55 -0.11
C ILE A 97 -11.50 3.11 0.14
N ALA A 98 -12.27 2.87 1.20
CA ALA A 98 -12.76 1.53 1.54
C ALA A 98 -13.65 0.92 0.43
N LEU A 99 -14.40 1.76 -0.28
CA LEU A 99 -15.26 1.34 -1.39
C LEU A 99 -14.46 1.14 -2.69
N ILE A 100 -13.49 2.01 -2.97
CA ILE A 100 -12.67 1.95 -4.19
C ILE A 100 -11.60 0.85 -4.12
N ALA A 101 -11.04 0.58 -2.95
CA ALA A 101 -9.92 -0.36 -2.79
C ALA A 101 -10.24 -1.80 -3.29
N PRO A 102 -11.41 -2.40 -2.98
CA PRO A 102 -11.80 -3.70 -3.55
C PRO A 102 -11.92 -3.67 -5.06
N TRP A 103 -12.45 -2.59 -5.64
CA TRP A 103 -12.57 -2.43 -7.09
C TRP A 103 -11.20 -2.33 -7.76
N ALA A 104 -10.31 -1.49 -7.22
CA ALA A 104 -8.94 -1.35 -7.71
C ALA A 104 -8.16 -2.67 -7.62
N ALA A 105 -8.34 -3.44 -6.54
CA ALA A 105 -7.76 -4.78 -6.42
C ALA A 105 -8.35 -5.76 -7.46
N ALA A 106 -9.65 -5.68 -7.75
CA ALA A 106 -10.30 -6.53 -8.73
C ALA A 106 -9.83 -6.24 -10.16
N ILE A 107 -9.55 -4.97 -10.51
CA ILE A 107 -8.94 -4.60 -11.79
C ILE A 107 -7.57 -5.28 -11.96
N VAL A 108 -6.74 -5.25 -10.92
CA VAL A 108 -5.42 -5.88 -10.93
C VAL A 108 -5.54 -7.39 -11.12
N VAL A 109 -6.44 -8.06 -10.39
CA VAL A 109 -6.67 -9.50 -10.57
C VAL A 109 -7.20 -9.82 -11.97
N ALA A 110 -8.09 -8.99 -12.51
CA ALA A 110 -8.61 -9.14 -13.87
C ALA A 110 -7.51 -8.98 -14.93
N SER A 111 -6.55 -8.08 -14.73
CA SER A 111 -5.41 -7.95 -15.66
C SER A 111 -4.45 -9.13 -15.59
N LEU A 112 -4.25 -9.71 -14.41
CA LEU A 112 -3.39 -10.88 -14.22
C LEU A 112 -3.98 -12.17 -14.81
N ARG A 113 -5.31 -12.23 -14.95
CA ARG A 113 -6.03 -13.35 -15.59
C ARG A 113 -6.03 -13.27 -17.12
N ALA A 114 -5.75 -12.11 -17.69
CA ALA A 114 -5.80 -11.91 -19.13
C ALA A 114 -4.47 -12.29 -19.79
N ASP A 115 -4.52 -13.15 -20.81
CA ASP A 115 -3.32 -13.54 -21.58
C ASP A 115 -2.72 -12.38 -22.39
N THR A 116 -3.56 -11.39 -22.74
CA THR A 116 -3.18 -10.18 -23.46
C THR A 116 -3.52 -8.94 -22.64
N PRO A 117 -2.77 -7.83 -22.79
CA PRO A 117 -3.02 -6.62 -22.01
C PRO A 117 -4.43 -6.06 -22.32
N PRO A 118 -5.38 -6.12 -21.37
CA PRO A 118 -6.77 -5.76 -21.63
C PRO A 118 -6.95 -4.27 -21.92
N GLY A 119 -8.00 -3.93 -22.65
CA GLY A 119 -8.46 -2.55 -22.84
C GLY A 119 -9.14 -1.97 -21.59
N PHE A 120 -9.37 -0.65 -21.56
CA PHE A 120 -10.03 0.02 -20.43
C PHE A 120 -11.40 -0.57 -20.10
N VAL A 121 -12.24 -0.81 -21.11
CA VAL A 121 -13.59 -1.37 -20.91
C VAL A 121 -13.54 -2.77 -20.31
N ALA A 122 -12.61 -3.61 -20.77
CA ALA A 122 -12.41 -4.96 -20.24
C ALA A 122 -11.92 -4.91 -18.78
N LEU A 123 -11.01 -3.98 -18.45
CA LEU A 123 -10.53 -3.77 -17.09
C LEU A 123 -11.65 -3.31 -16.14
N ILE A 124 -12.44 -2.32 -16.53
CA ILE A 124 -13.56 -1.82 -15.72
C ILE A 124 -14.59 -2.93 -15.50
N ARG A 125 -14.98 -3.65 -16.56
CA ARG A 125 -15.93 -4.76 -16.47
C ARG A 125 -15.38 -5.91 -15.61
N GLY A 126 -14.10 -6.23 -15.74
CA GLY A 126 -13.41 -7.22 -14.91
C GLY A 126 -13.36 -6.81 -13.43
N GLY A 127 -13.04 -5.55 -13.16
CA GLY A 127 -13.05 -4.97 -11.81
C GLY A 127 -14.42 -5.04 -11.15
N LEU A 128 -15.48 -4.69 -11.88
CA LEU A 128 -16.86 -4.78 -11.37
C LEU A 128 -17.29 -6.23 -11.10
N ARG A 129 -16.95 -7.17 -12.00
CA ARG A 129 -17.24 -8.60 -11.80
C ARG A 129 -16.53 -9.19 -10.58
N GLY A 130 -15.28 -8.80 -10.35
CA GLY A 130 -14.47 -9.26 -9.22
C GLY A 130 -14.71 -8.52 -7.91
N TYR A 131 -15.52 -7.44 -7.92
CA TYR A 131 -15.66 -6.52 -6.80
C TYR A 131 -16.07 -7.21 -5.50
N PHE A 132 -17.17 -7.98 -5.51
CA PHE A 132 -17.69 -8.63 -4.31
C PHE A 132 -16.75 -9.70 -3.76
N CYS A 133 -16.01 -10.40 -4.62
CA CYS A 133 -15.02 -11.38 -4.20
C CYS A 133 -13.86 -10.68 -3.46
N GLN A 134 -13.37 -9.57 -4.00
CA GLN A 134 -12.33 -8.77 -3.34
C GLN A 134 -12.84 -8.12 -2.06
N LEU A 135 -14.08 -7.63 -2.04
CA LEU A 135 -14.69 -7.05 -0.84
C LEU A 135 -14.79 -8.11 0.28
N ARG A 136 -15.25 -9.32 -0.03
CA ARG A 136 -15.28 -10.44 0.92
C ARG A 136 -13.88 -10.78 1.43
N LEU A 137 -12.87 -10.77 0.56
CA LEU A 137 -11.47 -10.99 0.96
C LEU A 137 -10.97 -9.89 1.92
N TYR A 138 -11.29 -8.62 1.63
CA TYR A 138 -10.97 -7.51 2.51
C TYR A 138 -11.66 -7.65 3.87
N LEU A 139 -12.96 -7.96 3.90
CA LEU A 139 -13.71 -8.15 5.14
C LEU A 139 -13.20 -9.34 5.95
N LEU A 140 -12.80 -10.43 5.27
CA LEU A 140 -12.22 -11.61 5.91
C LEU A 140 -10.88 -11.30 6.60
N LEU A 141 -10.03 -10.49 5.97
CA LEU A 141 -8.70 -10.15 6.49
C LEU A 141 -8.66 -8.84 7.29
N ALA A 142 -9.76 -8.08 7.30
CA ALA A 142 -9.87 -6.82 8.03
C ALA A 142 -9.60 -6.98 9.54
N PRO A 143 -10.09 -8.01 10.26
CA PRO A 143 -9.79 -8.18 11.68
C PRO A 143 -8.29 -8.36 11.94
N ALA A 144 -7.62 -9.19 11.13
CA ALA A 144 -6.18 -9.42 11.27
C ALA A 144 -5.37 -8.14 10.97
N LEU A 145 -5.78 -7.38 9.96
CA LEU A 145 -5.14 -6.12 9.61
C LEU A 145 -5.37 -5.05 10.69
N ALA A 146 -6.59 -4.94 11.22
CA ALA A 146 -6.93 -4.04 12.31
C ALA A 146 -6.17 -4.37 13.60
N MET A 147 -6.05 -5.66 13.93
CA MET A 147 -5.26 -6.11 15.09
C MET A 147 -3.77 -5.79 14.91
N ALA A 148 -3.20 -6.06 13.74
CA ALA A 148 -1.79 -5.74 13.46
C ALA A 148 -1.51 -4.24 13.52
N LEU A 149 -2.40 -3.42 12.96
CA LEU A 149 -2.30 -1.96 13.05
C LEU A 149 -2.47 -1.45 14.48
N GLY A 150 -3.47 -1.94 15.23
CA GLY A 150 -3.71 -1.56 16.61
C GLY A 150 -2.52 -1.89 17.52
N LEU A 151 -1.96 -3.10 17.39
CA LEU A 151 -0.74 -3.49 18.11
C LEU A 151 0.47 -2.65 17.71
N SER A 152 0.60 -2.32 16.42
CA SER A 152 1.69 -1.45 15.94
C SER A 152 1.62 -0.05 16.55
N LEU A 153 0.42 0.54 16.60
CA LEU A 153 0.18 1.84 17.23
C LEU A 153 0.44 1.79 18.74
N LEU A 154 0.00 0.72 19.41
CA LEU A 154 0.26 0.52 20.83
C LEU A 154 1.76 0.47 21.14
N VAL A 155 2.54 -0.27 20.33
CA VAL A 155 3.99 -0.36 20.51
C VAL A 155 4.67 0.99 20.29
N LEU A 156 4.25 1.77 19.29
CA LEU A 156 4.76 3.13 19.08
C LEU A 156 4.46 4.03 20.28
N ALA A 157 3.23 4.00 20.79
CA ALA A 157 2.84 4.78 21.96
C ALA A 157 3.63 4.38 23.22
N LEU A 158 3.88 3.09 23.43
CA LEU A 158 4.68 2.61 24.56
C LEU A 158 6.14 3.08 24.48
N VAL A 159 6.72 3.08 23.28
CA VAL A 159 8.06 3.63 23.06
C VAL A 159 8.06 5.13 23.37
N GLU A 160 7.09 5.90 22.87
CA GLU A 160 6.98 7.33 23.13
C GLU A 160 6.87 7.65 24.63
N VAL A 161 6.02 6.94 25.38
CA VAL A 161 5.92 7.10 26.84
C VAL A 161 7.25 6.78 27.53
N GLY A 162 7.94 5.73 27.10
CA GLY A 162 9.27 5.39 27.59
C GLY A 162 10.32 6.47 27.29
N THR A 163 10.22 7.13 26.13
CA THR A 163 11.15 8.21 25.75
C THR A 163 11.02 9.46 26.62
N MET A 164 9.83 9.74 27.17
CA MET A 164 9.61 10.89 28.06
C MET A 164 10.30 10.72 29.43
N GLN A 165 10.69 9.50 29.79
CA GLN A 165 11.31 9.18 31.08
C GLN A 165 12.85 9.10 31.02
N VAL A 166 13.44 9.19 29.81
CA VAL A 166 14.88 9.00 29.61
C VAL A 166 15.53 10.32 29.23
N THR A 167 16.51 10.77 30.02
CA THR A 167 17.24 12.03 29.82
C THR A 167 18.30 11.98 28.72
N VAL A 168 18.67 10.80 28.22
CA VAL A 168 19.72 10.60 27.21
C VAL A 168 19.15 9.99 25.93
N TYR A 169 19.21 10.75 24.82
CA TYR A 169 18.66 10.34 23.51
C TYR A 169 19.33 9.09 22.90
N GLN A 170 20.60 8.82 23.25
CA GLN A 170 21.38 7.68 22.73
C GLN A 170 20.80 6.32 23.19
N ASP A 171 20.18 6.26 24.36
CA ASP A 171 19.63 5.01 24.91
C ASP A 171 18.29 4.61 24.27
N ILE A 172 17.67 5.52 23.51
CA ILE A 172 16.33 5.36 22.92
C ILE A 172 16.40 4.71 21.52
N LEU A 173 17.50 4.92 20.79
CA LEU A 173 17.72 4.39 19.44
C LEU A 173 17.47 2.88 19.31
N PRO A 174 18.02 1.99 20.17
CA PRO A 174 17.80 0.55 20.04
C PRO A 174 16.32 0.17 20.24
N TRP A 175 15.62 0.81 21.18
CA TRP A 175 14.19 0.57 21.43
C TRP A 175 13.32 1.00 20.24
N ARG A 176 13.65 2.13 19.62
CA ARG A 176 12.96 2.60 18.42
C ARG A 176 13.16 1.65 17.25
N HIS A 177 14.39 1.15 17.04
CA HIS A 177 14.66 0.15 16.01
C HIS A 177 13.95 -1.18 16.28
N ALA A 178 13.92 -1.63 17.54
CA ALA A 178 13.21 -2.84 17.95
C ALA A 178 11.70 -2.72 17.70
N ALA A 179 11.10 -1.56 18.00
CA ALA A 179 9.69 -1.29 17.71
C ALA A 179 9.40 -1.33 16.21
N TRP A 180 10.23 -0.69 15.37
CA TRP A 180 10.08 -0.77 13.92
C TRP A 180 10.22 -2.20 13.38
N ALA A 181 11.16 -2.98 13.92
CA ALA A 181 11.32 -4.39 13.56
C ALA A 181 10.08 -5.21 13.95
N PHE A 182 9.50 -4.96 15.12
CA PHE A 182 8.28 -5.62 15.57
C PHE A 182 7.06 -5.25 14.72
N ILE A 183 6.91 -3.97 14.37
CA ILE A 183 5.86 -3.49 13.45
C ILE A 183 6.00 -4.16 12.08
N ALA A 184 7.22 -4.22 11.54
CA ALA A 184 7.48 -4.93 10.29
C ALA A 184 7.13 -6.42 10.38
N LEU A 185 7.44 -7.07 11.50
CA LEU A 185 7.11 -8.47 11.76
C LEU A 185 5.60 -8.72 11.80
N LEU A 186 4.78 -7.77 12.28
CA LEU A 186 3.33 -7.87 12.30
C LEU A 186 2.68 -7.54 10.94
N LEU A 187 3.12 -6.46 10.29
CA LEU A 187 2.48 -5.94 9.08
C LEU A 187 2.89 -6.69 7.82
N LEU A 188 4.14 -7.14 7.71
CA LEU A 188 4.63 -7.82 6.51
C LEU A 188 3.88 -9.14 6.21
N PRO A 189 3.67 -10.07 7.17
CA PRO A 189 2.92 -11.28 6.89
C PRO A 189 1.43 -11.02 6.66
N THR A 190 0.83 -10.05 7.36
CA THR A 190 -0.59 -9.71 7.16
C THR A 190 -0.82 -9.10 5.77
N LEU A 191 -0.02 -8.13 5.35
CA LEU A 191 -0.10 -7.55 4.00
C LEU A 191 0.28 -8.55 2.91
N GLY A 192 1.34 -9.33 3.12
CA GLY A 192 1.80 -10.31 2.13
C GLY A 192 0.87 -11.51 2.01
N SER A 193 0.11 -11.89 3.04
CA SER A 193 -0.93 -12.93 2.95
C SER A 193 -2.11 -12.49 2.09
N LEU A 194 -2.54 -11.22 2.21
CA LEU A 194 -3.57 -10.62 1.36
C LEU A 194 -3.15 -10.63 -0.12
N GLU A 195 -1.88 -10.37 -0.41
CA GLU A 195 -1.36 -10.38 -1.77
C GLU A 195 -1.16 -11.80 -2.32
N ALA A 196 -0.73 -12.74 -1.48
CA ALA A 196 -0.69 -14.15 -1.83
C ALA A 196 -2.09 -14.69 -2.17
N ALA A 197 -3.11 -14.30 -1.40
CA ALA A 197 -4.50 -14.66 -1.68
C ALA A 197 -5.00 -14.08 -3.02
N ARG A 198 -4.59 -12.84 -3.36
CA ARG A 198 -4.91 -12.24 -4.67
C ARG A 198 -4.18 -12.91 -5.82
N ALA A 199 -2.93 -13.29 -5.63
CA ALA A 199 -2.18 -14.07 -6.61
C ALA A 199 -2.85 -15.44 -6.85
N ALA A 200 -3.40 -16.07 -5.80
CA ALA A 200 -4.19 -17.30 -5.92
C ALA A 200 -5.47 -17.10 -6.73
N LEU A 201 -6.23 -16.02 -6.45
CA LEU A 201 -7.39 -15.64 -7.26
C LEU A 201 -7.02 -15.35 -8.72
N ALA A 202 -5.85 -14.78 -8.98
CA ALA A 202 -5.39 -14.53 -10.35
C ALA A 202 -4.98 -15.81 -11.08
N ASN A 203 -4.51 -16.82 -10.36
CA ASN A 203 -4.04 -18.08 -10.94
C ASN A 203 -5.19 -19.00 -11.40
N ASP A 204 -6.32 -19.00 -10.70
CA ASP A 204 -7.50 -19.80 -11.06
C ASP A 204 -8.72 -18.90 -11.39
N PRO A 205 -9.16 -18.84 -12.67
CA PRO A 205 -10.30 -18.02 -13.06
C PRO A 205 -11.63 -18.50 -12.48
N ASN A 206 -11.77 -19.81 -12.20
CA ASN A 206 -12.98 -20.43 -11.65
C ASN A 206 -13.10 -20.22 -10.14
N GLN A 207 -12.01 -19.85 -9.47
CA GLN A 207 -12.02 -19.58 -8.05
C GLN A 207 -12.70 -18.24 -7.74
N THR A 208 -13.87 -18.34 -7.09
CA THR A 208 -14.66 -17.20 -6.59
C THR A 208 -14.70 -17.11 -5.06
N SER A 209 -14.27 -18.17 -4.37
CA SER A 209 -14.26 -18.23 -2.90
C SER A 209 -13.02 -17.56 -2.30
N ALA A 210 -13.24 -16.51 -1.51
CA ALA A 210 -12.19 -15.78 -0.81
C ALA A 210 -11.47 -16.64 0.25
N LEU A 211 -12.18 -17.59 0.88
CA LEU A 211 -11.59 -18.49 1.88
C LEU A 211 -10.60 -19.47 1.24
N LEU A 212 -10.97 -20.07 0.12
CA LEU A 212 -10.10 -21.01 -0.61
C LEU A 212 -8.86 -20.29 -1.15
N ALA A 213 -9.04 -19.09 -1.70
CA ALA A 213 -7.93 -18.25 -2.15
C ALA A 213 -6.97 -17.90 -1.00
N THR A 214 -7.52 -17.53 0.15
CA THR A 214 -6.73 -17.24 1.36
C THR A 214 -5.95 -18.48 1.80
N ALA A 215 -6.59 -19.65 1.86
CA ALA A 215 -5.94 -20.91 2.22
C ALA A 215 -4.80 -21.28 1.25
N GLN A 216 -4.99 -21.08 -0.06
CA GLN A 216 -3.95 -21.28 -1.07
C GLN A 216 -2.80 -20.28 -0.93
N GLY A 217 -3.11 -19.01 -0.63
CA GLY A 217 -2.13 -17.98 -0.31
C GLY A 217 -1.27 -18.36 0.90
N TRP A 218 -1.89 -18.78 2.00
CA TRP A 218 -1.18 -19.29 3.18
C TRP A 218 -0.33 -20.52 2.87
N ARG A 219 -0.86 -21.46 2.08
CA ARG A 219 -0.11 -22.64 1.63
C ARG A 219 1.14 -22.25 0.86
N LEU A 220 1.09 -21.21 0.02
CA LEU A 220 2.27 -20.65 -0.66
C LEU A 220 3.26 -20.07 0.34
N VAL A 221 2.79 -19.23 1.27
CA VAL A 221 3.63 -18.60 2.31
C VAL A 221 4.38 -19.66 3.12
N PHE A 222 3.72 -20.73 3.57
CA PHE A 222 4.38 -21.76 4.36
C PHE A 222 5.28 -22.69 3.54
N ARG A 223 4.88 -23.07 2.32
CA ARG A 223 5.68 -24.01 1.50
C ARG A 223 6.87 -23.37 0.82
N ARG A 224 6.78 -22.08 0.48
CA ARG A 224 7.82 -21.33 -0.25
C ARG A 224 8.16 -20.03 0.49
N PHE A 225 8.21 -20.09 1.82
CA PHE A 225 8.51 -18.95 2.69
C PHE A 225 9.71 -18.11 2.22
N PRO A 226 10.90 -18.66 1.93
CA PRO A 226 12.05 -17.83 1.54
C PRO A 226 11.82 -17.12 0.20
N ALA A 227 11.17 -17.77 -0.76
CA ALA A 227 10.88 -17.17 -2.06
C ALA A 227 9.82 -16.07 -1.96
N TRP A 228 8.75 -16.30 -1.19
CA TRP A 228 7.72 -15.32 -0.89
C TRP A 228 8.31 -14.10 -0.16
N LEU A 229 9.12 -14.33 0.88
CA LEU A 229 9.75 -13.28 1.66
C LEU A 229 10.70 -12.44 0.79
N CYS A 230 11.53 -13.09 -0.03
CA CYS A 230 12.45 -12.43 -0.94
C CYS A 230 11.72 -11.51 -1.94
N ILE A 231 10.68 -12.02 -2.63
CA ILE A 231 9.91 -11.22 -3.59
C ILE A 231 9.20 -10.05 -2.88
N THR A 232 8.62 -10.30 -1.70
CA THR A 232 7.88 -9.29 -0.95
C THR A 232 8.82 -8.18 -0.47
N LEU A 233 9.96 -8.53 0.15
CA LEU A 233 10.96 -7.58 0.62
C LEU A 233 11.59 -6.78 -0.52
N LEU A 234 12.02 -7.44 -1.61
CA LEU A 234 12.69 -6.75 -2.71
C LEU A 234 11.75 -5.76 -3.42
N THR A 235 10.51 -6.16 -3.67
CA THR A 235 9.56 -5.28 -4.37
C THR A 235 9.05 -4.14 -3.48
N LEU A 236 8.77 -4.40 -2.19
CA LEU A 236 8.42 -3.35 -1.23
C LEU A 236 9.60 -2.40 -1.00
N GLY A 237 10.78 -2.93 -0.74
CA GLY A 237 11.99 -2.17 -0.50
C GLY A 237 12.35 -1.29 -1.70
N ALA A 238 12.34 -1.84 -2.91
CA ALA A 238 12.61 -1.06 -4.12
C ALA A 238 11.56 0.03 -4.35
N GLY A 239 10.27 -0.28 -4.17
CA GLY A 239 9.20 0.70 -4.32
C GLY A 239 9.31 1.85 -3.31
N LEU A 240 9.57 1.53 -2.04
CA LEU A 240 9.76 2.53 -0.99
C LEU A 240 11.03 3.35 -1.19
N PHE A 241 12.14 2.71 -1.54
CA PHE A 241 13.41 3.40 -1.80
C PHE A 241 13.28 4.43 -2.91
N VAL A 242 12.69 4.05 -4.05
CA VAL A 242 12.47 4.98 -5.17
C VAL A 242 11.50 6.09 -4.76
N SER A 243 10.41 5.75 -4.05
CA SER A 243 9.45 6.76 -3.55
C SER A 243 10.11 7.78 -2.61
N LEU A 244 11.01 7.33 -1.73
CA LEU A 244 11.75 8.20 -0.80
C LEU A 244 12.76 9.07 -1.53
N ALA A 245 13.48 8.51 -2.52
CA ALA A 245 14.42 9.28 -3.34
C ALA A 245 13.71 10.39 -4.13
N LEU A 246 12.53 10.10 -4.69
CA LEU A 246 11.69 11.09 -5.38
C LEU A 246 11.17 12.16 -4.42
N HIS A 247 10.78 11.77 -3.19
CA HIS A 247 10.34 12.72 -2.18
C HIS A 247 11.47 13.65 -1.73
N GLY A 248 12.68 13.14 -1.50
CA GLY A 248 13.86 13.97 -1.19
C GLY A 248 14.20 14.95 -2.32
N SER A 249 14.02 14.52 -3.57
CA SER A 249 14.24 15.37 -4.76
C SER A 249 13.19 16.47 -4.92
N ALA A 250 12.04 16.38 -4.25
CA ALA A 250 11.00 17.40 -4.28
C ALA A 250 11.30 18.59 -3.36
N SER A 251 12.21 18.44 -2.39
CA SER A 251 12.55 19.51 -1.44
C SER A 251 13.16 20.72 -2.16
N GLY A 252 12.63 21.92 -1.89
CA GLY A 252 13.09 23.16 -2.53
C GLY A 252 12.66 23.36 -3.99
N THR A 253 11.83 22.49 -4.57
CA THR A 253 11.34 22.63 -5.94
C THR A 253 10.03 23.42 -6.03
N SER A 254 9.66 23.87 -7.24
CA SER A 254 8.34 24.48 -7.49
C SER A 254 7.20 23.54 -7.07
N PRO A 255 6.06 24.05 -6.57
CA PRO A 255 4.92 23.23 -6.15
C PRO A 255 4.43 22.23 -7.21
N TRP A 256 4.52 22.59 -8.48
CA TRP A 256 4.16 21.73 -9.60
C TRP A 256 5.08 20.49 -9.72
N TRP A 257 6.39 20.67 -9.48
CA TRP A 257 7.34 19.57 -9.48
C TRP A 257 7.18 18.71 -8.24
N ALA A 258 6.96 19.31 -7.07
CA ALA A 258 6.67 18.55 -5.85
C ALA A 258 5.43 17.65 -6.02
N LEU A 259 4.38 18.17 -6.67
CA LEU A 259 3.20 17.37 -7.02
C LEU A 259 3.55 16.25 -8.01
N ALA A 260 4.31 16.55 -9.06
CA ALA A 260 4.73 15.54 -10.05
C ALA A 260 5.54 14.40 -9.41
N PHE A 261 6.49 14.72 -8.52
CA PHE A 261 7.26 13.73 -7.77
C PHE A 261 6.38 12.91 -6.83
N ALA A 262 5.40 13.53 -6.15
CA ALA A 262 4.45 12.80 -5.33
C ALA A 262 3.60 11.80 -6.16
N GLN A 263 3.14 12.21 -7.36
CA GLN A 263 2.41 11.31 -8.26
C GLN A 263 3.30 10.20 -8.82
N ALA A 264 4.57 10.51 -9.15
CA ALA A 264 5.55 9.52 -9.59
C ALA A 264 5.79 8.47 -8.49
N SER A 265 5.94 8.88 -7.23
CA SER A 265 6.07 7.98 -6.08
C SER A 265 4.89 7.02 -5.95
N VAL A 266 3.66 7.54 -6.09
CA VAL A 266 2.44 6.73 -6.07
C VAL A 266 2.45 5.69 -7.20
N LEU A 267 2.81 6.10 -8.43
CA LEU A 267 2.93 5.19 -9.57
C LEU A 267 4.01 4.12 -9.35
N THR A 268 5.15 4.46 -8.76
CA THR A 268 6.20 3.49 -8.43
C THR A 268 5.71 2.45 -7.43
N ILE A 269 4.95 2.85 -6.41
CA ILE A 269 4.34 1.93 -5.44
C ILE A 269 3.31 1.02 -6.14
N GLY A 270 2.47 1.57 -7.02
CA GLY A 270 1.52 0.79 -7.81
C GLY A 270 2.22 -0.24 -8.71
N TRP A 271 3.31 0.18 -9.37
CA TRP A 271 4.11 -0.67 -10.25
C TRP A 271 4.82 -1.80 -9.51
N SER A 272 5.40 -1.51 -8.34
CA SER A 272 6.06 -2.52 -7.50
C SER A 272 5.07 -3.57 -7.01
N ARG A 273 3.84 -3.16 -6.67
CA ARG A 273 2.75 -4.06 -6.30
C ARG A 273 2.31 -4.97 -7.46
N LEU A 274 2.18 -4.43 -8.68
CA LEU A 274 1.87 -5.24 -9.86
C LEU A 274 2.97 -6.26 -10.16
N ALA A 275 4.23 -5.83 -10.12
CA ALA A 275 5.38 -6.71 -10.33
C ALA A 275 5.41 -7.85 -9.31
N ARG A 276 5.15 -7.55 -8.03
CA ARG A 276 5.03 -8.53 -6.95
C ARG A 276 3.91 -9.54 -7.21
N LEU A 277 2.72 -9.09 -7.60
CA LEU A 277 1.61 -10.00 -7.86
C LEU A 277 1.87 -10.94 -9.05
N HIS A 278 2.44 -10.44 -10.14
CA HIS A 278 2.89 -11.28 -11.25
C HIS A 278 3.95 -12.30 -10.82
N ALA A 279 4.90 -11.90 -9.97
CA ALA A 279 5.93 -12.81 -9.47
C ALA A 279 5.34 -13.90 -8.55
N LEU A 280 4.42 -13.53 -7.64
CA LEU A 280 3.73 -14.47 -6.76
C LEU A 280 2.83 -15.46 -7.52
N GLN A 281 2.12 -14.99 -8.55
CA GLN A 281 1.28 -15.85 -9.40
C GLN A 281 2.09 -17.00 -10.04
N ARG A 282 3.34 -16.73 -10.44
CA ARG A 282 4.23 -17.75 -11.03
C ARG A 282 4.77 -18.77 -10.03
N LEU A 283 4.77 -18.45 -8.74
CA LEU A 283 5.21 -19.40 -7.71
C LEU A 283 4.12 -20.39 -7.33
N LEU A 284 2.85 -20.08 -7.64
CA LEU A 284 1.75 -20.98 -7.40
C LEU A 284 1.77 -22.16 -8.37
N PRO A 285 1.38 -23.36 -7.92
CA PRO A 285 1.14 -24.46 -8.83
C PRO A 285 0.03 -24.05 -9.80
N LYS A 286 0.22 -24.36 -11.09
CA LYS A 286 -0.86 -24.19 -12.07
C LYS A 286 -2.03 -25.08 -11.63
N PRO A 287 -3.29 -24.61 -11.72
CA PRO A 287 -4.42 -25.47 -11.50
C PRO A 287 -4.28 -26.66 -12.47
N ASP A 288 -4.40 -27.88 -11.96
CA ASP A 288 -4.45 -29.06 -12.81
C ASP A 288 -5.57 -28.81 -13.81
N SER A 289 -5.22 -28.73 -15.10
CA SER A 289 -6.20 -28.69 -16.18
C SER A 289 -6.86 -30.07 -16.24
N GLY A 290 -7.72 -30.35 -15.27
CA GLY A 290 -8.61 -31.49 -15.25
C GLY A 290 -9.72 -31.26 -16.27
N ARG A 291 -9.36 -31.43 -17.54
CA ARG A 291 -10.18 -31.88 -18.68
C ARG A 291 -9.25 -32.14 -19.85
#